data_AF-A0A182Y7K1-F1
#
_entry.id   AF-A0A182Y7K1-F1
#
_cell.length_a   1.000
_cell.length_b   1.000
_cell.length_c   1.000
_cell.angle_alpha   90.00
_cell.angle_beta   90.00
_cell.angle_gamma   90.00
#
_symmetry.space_group_name_H-M   'P 1'
#
loop_
_entity.id
_entity.type
_entity.pdbx_description
1 polymer ?
#
loop_
_entity_poly.entity_id
_entity_poly.type
_entity_poly.pdbx_seq_one_letter_code
_entity_poly.pdbx_strand_id
1 'polypeptide(L)'
;MWTTHHRTGHVAGGRHRCSTAQLLLAAAIMLMLNVLTVHSLIHSPPRIIKQPPPDEMLFQVAQQGESDKPFLIECEAEGEPTPK
;
A
#
# COMPACT_ATOMS: atom_id res chain seq x y z
N MET A 1 -7.34 48.60 56.12
CA MET A 1 -6.17 48.19 55.31
C MET A 1 -6.39 46.76 54.86
N TRP A 2 -6.24 46.49 53.57
CA TRP A 2 -6.61 45.24 52.90
C TRP A 2 -5.81 44.04 53.40
N THR A 3 -6.47 42.90 53.58
CA THR A 3 -5.82 41.59 53.73
C THR A 3 -5.96 40.81 52.43
N THR A 4 -4.82 40.60 51.77
CA THR A 4 -4.60 39.64 50.69
C THR A 4 -4.74 38.20 51.20
N HIS A 5 -4.75 37.22 50.29
CA HIS A 5 -4.76 35.74 50.46
C HIS A 5 -6.16 35.12 50.34
N HIS A 6 -6.41 34.08 49.53
CA HIS A 6 -5.55 33.29 48.65
C HIS A 6 -6.46 32.61 47.61
N ARG A 7 -6.02 32.58 46.35
CA ARG A 7 -6.65 31.81 45.27
C ARG A 7 -6.33 30.32 45.48
N THR A 8 -7.30 29.51 45.90
CA THR A 8 -7.19 28.05 45.87
C THR A 8 -7.73 27.54 44.54
N GLY A 9 -6.84 27.49 43.55
CA GLY A 9 -7.06 26.70 42.35
C GLY A 9 -7.04 25.22 42.71
N HIS A 10 -8.20 24.58 42.62
CA HIS A 10 -8.30 23.12 42.61
C HIS A 10 -7.65 22.61 41.32
N VAL A 11 -6.37 22.27 41.39
CA VAL A 11 -5.69 21.50 40.35
C VAL A 11 -6.25 20.08 40.45
N ALA A 12 -7.22 19.76 39.60
CA ALA A 12 -7.68 18.40 39.39
C ALA A 12 -6.51 17.61 38.80
N GLY A 13 -5.75 16.94 39.66
CA GLY A 13 -4.70 16.00 39.28
C GLY A 13 -5.30 14.88 38.44
N GLY A 14 -5.12 14.97 37.13
CA GLY A 14 -5.36 13.88 36.19
C GLY A 14 -4.47 12.72 36.58
N ARG A 15 -5.05 11.69 37.19
CA ARG A 15 -4.36 10.44 37.49
C ARG A 15 -4.01 9.80 36.15
N HIS A 16 -2.78 10.01 35.68
CA HIS A 16 -2.13 9.09 34.74
C HIS A 16 -1.94 7.75 35.47
N ARG A 17 -3.03 6.98 35.59
CA ARG A 17 -2.92 5.54 35.82
C ARG A 17 -2.32 5.01 34.53
N CYS A 18 -0.99 4.91 34.49
CA CYS A 18 -0.30 4.04 33.56
C CYS A 18 -0.75 2.60 33.90
N SER A 19 -1.97 2.28 33.48
CA SER A 19 -2.56 0.97 33.64
C SER A 19 -1.82 0.08 32.65
N THR A 20 -1.30 -1.06 33.10
CA THR A 20 -0.67 -2.06 32.23
C THR A 20 -1.54 -2.36 31.01
N ALA A 21 -2.87 -2.31 31.15
CA ALA A 21 -3.82 -2.42 30.04
C ALA A 21 -3.64 -1.35 28.94
N GLN A 22 -3.34 -0.10 29.30
CA GLN A 22 -3.07 0.97 28.32
C GLN A 22 -1.75 0.74 27.58
N LEU A 23 -0.72 0.25 28.28
CA LEU A 23 0.57 -0.10 27.65
C LEU A 23 0.41 -1.30 26.70
N LEU A 24 -0.34 -2.32 27.11
CA LEU A 24 -0.64 -3.48 26.28
C LEU A 24 -1.45 -3.10 25.04
N LEU A 25 -2.45 -2.23 25.20
CA LEU A 25 -3.24 -1.71 24.07
C LEU A 25 -2.37 -0.91 23.10
N ALA A 26 -1.52 -0.01 23.61
CA ALA A 26 -0.60 0.76 22.78
C ALA A 26 0.39 -0.14 22.03
N ALA A 27 0.95 -1.15 22.70
CA ALA A 27 1.85 -2.12 22.08
C ALA A 27 1.14 -2.93 20.97
N ALA A 28 -0.10 -3.36 21.20
CA ALA A 28 -0.90 -4.07 20.20
C ALA A 28 -1.19 -3.19 18.97
N ILE A 29 -1.56 -1.93 19.17
CA ILE A 29 -1.78 -0.98 18.08
C ILE A 29 -0.48 -0.77 17.28
N MET A 30 0.65 -0.54 17.97
CA MET A 30 1.95 -0.39 17.31
C MET A 30 2.35 -1.63 16.51
N LEU A 31 2.13 -2.83 17.05
CA LEU A 31 2.39 -4.09 16.34
C LEU A 31 1.54 -4.19 15.07
N MET A 32 0.24 -3.93 15.17
CA MET A 32 -0.67 -3.95 14.02
C MET A 32 -0.23 -2.96 12.95
N LEU A 33 0.10 -1.72 13.32
CA LEU A 33 0.57 -0.71 12.36
C LEU A 33 1.84 -1.16 11.63
N ASN A 34 2.80 -1.78 12.34
CA ASN A 34 4.02 -2.32 11.71
C ASN A 34 3.74 -3.48 10.75
N VAL A 35 2.77 -4.34 11.08
CA VAL A 35 2.37 -5.42 10.16
C VAL A 35 1.80 -4.82 8.88
N LEU A 36 0.90 -3.83 8.97
CA LEU A 36 0.34 -3.17 7.80
C LEU A 36 1.41 -2.49 6.93
N THR A 37 2.40 -1.82 7.53
CA THR A 37 3.47 -1.15 6.76
C THR A 37 4.37 -2.14 6.04
N VAL A 38 4.75 -3.25 6.68
CA VAL A 38 5.59 -4.28 6.04
C VAL A 38 4.91 -4.91 4.82
N HIS A 39 3.60 -5.14 4.87
CA HIS A 39 2.86 -5.65 3.70
C HIS A 39 2.90 -4.69 2.51
N SER A 40 2.89 -3.37 2.75
CA SER A 40 2.98 -2.36 1.68
C SER A 40 4.38 -2.25 1.06
N LEU A 41 5.41 -2.81 1.70
CA LEU A 41 6.80 -2.77 1.22
C LEU A 41 7.16 -3.96 0.32
N ILE A 42 6.27 -4.93 0.13
CA ILE A 42 6.50 -6.04 -0.80
C ILE A 42 6.29 -5.50 -2.23
N HIS A 43 7.34 -4.89 -2.77
CA HIS A 43 7.43 -4.59 -4.20
C HIS A 43 8.27 -5.68 -4.85
N SER A 44 7.68 -6.37 -5.82
CA SER A 44 8.41 -7.29 -6.70
C SER A 44 8.35 -6.76 -8.12
N PRO A 45 9.41 -6.94 -8.93
CA PRO A 45 9.34 -6.60 -10.34
C PRO A 45 8.21 -7.43 -10.99
N PRO A 46 7.44 -6.84 -11.93
CA PRO A 46 6.36 -7.57 -12.56
C PRO A 46 6.91 -8.75 -13.37
N ARG A 47 6.22 -9.88 -13.29
CA ARG A 47 6.54 -11.09 -14.04
C ARG A 47 5.59 -11.21 -15.23
N ILE A 48 6.14 -11.46 -16.40
CA ILE A 48 5.34 -11.67 -17.59
C ILE A 48 4.71 -13.07 -17.53
N ILE A 49 3.38 -13.16 -17.62
CA ILE A 49 2.60 -14.39 -17.51
C ILE A 49 2.01 -14.84 -18.84
N LYS A 50 1.76 -13.90 -19.77
CA LYS A 50 1.41 -14.22 -21.16
C LYS A 50 2.19 -13.33 -22.11
N GLN A 51 2.73 -13.96 -23.13
CA GLN A 51 3.43 -13.33 -24.25
C GLN A 51 2.94 -13.99 -25.53
N PRO A 52 3.07 -13.30 -26.68
CA PRO A 52 2.82 -13.94 -27.95
C PRO A 52 3.80 -15.10 -28.13
N PRO A 53 3.40 -16.21 -28.77
CA PRO A 53 4.33 -17.23 -29.22
C PRO A 53 5.44 -16.60 -30.08
N PRO A 54 6.71 -16.98 -29.88
CA PRO A 54 7.82 -16.40 -30.65
C PRO A 54 7.76 -16.72 -32.15
N ASP A 55 7.02 -17.77 -32.52
CA ASP A 55 6.93 -18.29 -33.88
C ASP A 55 5.72 -17.73 -34.67
N GLU A 56 4.98 -16.78 -34.09
CA GLU A 56 3.85 -16.14 -34.78
C GLU A 56 4.36 -15.07 -35.76
N MET A 57 3.95 -15.16 -37.03
CA MET A 57 4.30 -14.17 -38.05
C MET A 57 3.58 -12.85 -37.75
N LEU A 58 4.29 -11.94 -37.06
CA LEU A 58 3.74 -10.65 -36.64
C LEU A 58 3.46 -9.71 -37.80
N PHE A 59 4.11 -9.88 -38.95
CA PHE A 59 3.90 -8.99 -40.09
C PHE A 59 3.94 -9.78 -41.39
N GLN A 60 2.89 -9.64 -42.19
CA GLN A 60 2.85 -10.12 -43.56
C GLN A 60 2.60 -8.91 -44.46
N VAL A 61 3.56 -8.62 -45.34
CA VAL A 61 3.37 -7.56 -46.34
C VAL A 61 2.34 -8.06 -47.34
N ALA A 62 1.18 -7.40 -47.41
CA ALA A 62 0.12 -7.78 -48.33
C ALA A 62 0.65 -7.82 -49.77
N GLN A 63 0.47 -8.97 -50.44
CA GLN A 63 0.68 -9.05 -51.89
C GLN A 63 -0.57 -8.52 -52.62
N GLN A 64 -0.42 -8.16 -53.90
CA GLN A 64 -1.50 -7.55 -54.67
C GLN A 64 -2.79 -8.41 -54.61
N GLY A 65 -3.84 -7.86 -54.00
CA GLY A 65 -5.14 -8.54 -53.84
C GLY A 65 -5.36 -9.24 -52.49
N GLU A 66 -4.39 -9.21 -51.58
CA GLU A 66 -4.52 -9.73 -50.22
C GLU A 66 -4.90 -8.60 -49.23
N SER A 67 -5.85 -8.86 -48.34
CA SER A 67 -6.25 -7.88 -47.32
C SER A 67 -5.26 -7.89 -46.16
N ASP A 68 -4.83 -6.72 -45.71
CA ASP A 68 -4.07 -6.60 -44.46
C ASP A 68 -4.86 -7.24 -43.32
N LYS A 69 -4.26 -8.23 -42.66
CA LYS A 69 -4.83 -8.88 -41.48
C LYS A 69 -4.22 -8.24 -40.24
N PRO A 70 -5.00 -7.53 -39.41
CA PRO A 70 -4.49 -7.02 -38.14
C PRO A 70 -4.18 -8.20 -37.21
N PHE A 71 -3.10 -8.07 -36.43
CA PHE A 71 -2.72 -9.00 -35.39
C PHE A 71 -2.72 -8.27 -34.04
N LEU A 72 -3.01 -9.01 -32.97
CA LEU A 72 -3.00 -8.50 -31.60
C LEU A 72 -1.75 -9.02 -30.89
N ILE A 73 -0.93 -8.13 -30.35
CA ILE A 73 0.18 -8.51 -29.49
C ILE A 73 -0.34 -8.57 -28.05
N GLU A 74 -0.56 -9.77 -27.53
CA GLU A 74 -0.97 -9.98 -26.16
C GLU A 74 0.23 -9.94 -25.21
N CYS A 75 0.15 -9.13 -24.15
CA CYS A 75 1.11 -9.14 -23.06
C CYS A 75 0.35 -9.03 -21.75
N GLU A 76 0.52 -10.00 -20.87
CA GLU A 76 -0.01 -9.95 -19.52
C GLU A 76 1.14 -10.09 -18.54
N ALA A 77 1.17 -9.22 -17.53
CA ALA A 77 2.13 -9.26 -16.45
C ALA A 77 1.41 -9.23 -15.10
N GLU A 78 1.97 -9.92 -14.12
CA GLU A 78 1.52 -9.88 -12.73
C GLU A 78 2.58 -9.21 -11.86
N GLY A 79 2.15 -8.55 -10.79
CA GLY A 79 3.05 -7.88 -9.85
C GLY A 79 2.28 -7.05 -8.85
N GLU A 80 2.89 -6.82 -7.70
CA GLU A 80 2.42 -5.88 -6.69
C GLU A 80 3.42 -4.70 -6.62
N PRO A 81 2.98 -3.46 -6.90
CA PRO A 81 1.63 -3.06 -7.33
C PRO A 81 1.31 -3.53 -8.77
N THR A 82 0.02 -3.49 -9.12
CA THR A 82 -0.46 -3.88 -10.46
C THR A 82 0.30 -3.15 -11.58
N PRO A 83 0.77 -3.87 -12.62
CA PRO A 83 1.44 -3.26 -13.78
C PRO A 83 0.54 -2.26 -14.53
N LYS A 84 1.17 -1.29 -15.22
CA LYS A 84 0.49 -0.27 -16.04
C LYS A 84 0.38 -0.67 -17.50
#